data_AF-A0A1G1XDD4-F1
#
_entry.id   AF-A0A1G1XDD4-F1
#
_cell.length_a   1.000
_cell.length_b   1.000
_cell.length_c   1.000
_cell.angle_alpha   90.00
_cell.angle_beta   90.00
_cell.angle_gamma   90.00
#
_symmetry.space_group_name_H-M   'P 1'
#
loop_
_entity.id
_entity.type
_entity.pdbx_description
1 polymer ?
#
loop_
_entity_poly.entity_id
_entity_poly.type
_entity_poly.pdbx_seq_one_letter_code
_entity_poly.pdbx_strand_id
1 'polypeptide(L)'
;MDADNSTSIDHLETFLPILDAGYDVVIGSRDIAGANIRVHQSKIKELLGDLGNLWIQFWAVGGIKDTQAGFKVFTKQASDDVFPYLTIDRWGFDVEALAVARLHGHKISEQPIKWVNDPNSKVSPSAYLQVLLEVVEVRLNIIKGIYRHHEEV
;
A
#
# COMPACT_ATOMS: atom_id res chain seq x y z
N MET A 1 3.41 -7.90 -6.57
CA MET A 1 4.43 -7.51 -7.58
C MET A 1 3.70 -7.22 -8.86
N ASP A 2 3.96 -6.06 -9.45
CA ASP A 2 3.32 -5.66 -10.70
C ASP A 2 3.74 -6.57 -11.87
N ALA A 3 2.77 -6.93 -12.70
CA ALA A 3 2.98 -7.82 -13.84
C ALA A 3 3.78 -7.17 -14.98
N ASP A 4 4.07 -5.86 -14.89
CA ASP A 4 4.84 -5.09 -15.86
C ASP A 4 6.35 -5.06 -15.56
N ASN A 5 6.81 -5.78 -14.52
CA ASN A 5 8.21 -5.82 -14.09
C ASN A 5 8.78 -4.45 -13.70
N SER A 6 7.91 -3.48 -13.34
CA SER A 6 8.29 -2.13 -12.92
C SER A 6 9.06 -2.09 -11.59
N THR A 7 9.01 -3.17 -10.81
CA THR A 7 9.84 -3.38 -9.62
C THR A 7 10.73 -4.59 -9.84
N SER A 8 12.06 -4.45 -9.69
CA SER A 8 12.97 -5.59 -9.82
C SER A 8 12.75 -6.60 -8.70
N ILE A 9 12.77 -7.90 -9.02
CA ILE A 9 12.74 -8.98 -8.03
C ILE A 9 13.91 -8.92 -7.05
N ASP A 10 15.00 -8.24 -7.42
CA ASP A 10 16.18 -8.02 -6.58
C ASP A 10 15.83 -7.34 -5.24
N HIS A 11 14.69 -6.63 -5.17
CA HIS A 11 14.21 -6.05 -3.91
C HIS A 11 13.78 -7.09 -2.89
N LEU A 12 13.41 -8.31 -3.32
CA LEU A 12 13.03 -9.39 -2.41
C LEU A 12 14.17 -9.73 -1.44
N GLU A 13 15.42 -9.77 -1.92
CA GLU A 13 16.60 -10.03 -1.07
C GLU A 13 16.78 -8.98 0.03
N THR A 14 16.33 -7.74 -0.21
CA THR A 14 16.37 -6.68 0.80
C THR A 14 15.21 -6.75 1.80
N PHE A 15 14.10 -7.42 1.45
CA PHE A 15 12.90 -7.48 2.27
C PHE A 15 12.91 -8.69 3.20
N LEU A 16 13.52 -9.81 2.79
CA LEU A 16 13.62 -11.02 3.61
C LEU A 16 14.24 -10.76 5.01
N PRO A 17 15.37 -10.04 5.16
CA PRO A 17 15.94 -9.76 6.48
C PRO A 17 15.00 -8.94 7.39
N ILE A 18 14.09 -8.16 6.81
CA ILE A 18 13.12 -7.36 7.57
C ILE A 18 12.01 -8.26 8.11
N LEU A 19 11.58 -9.25 7.33
CA LEU A 19 10.66 -10.29 7.81
C LEU A 19 11.31 -11.11 8.93
N ASP A 20 12.58 -11.50 8.75
CA ASP A 20 13.34 -12.22 9.78
C ASP A 20 13.54 -11.39 11.07
N ALA A 21 13.55 -10.06 10.97
CA ALA A 21 13.56 -9.15 12.11
C ALA A 21 12.20 -9.03 12.83
N GLY A 22 11.18 -9.78 12.38
CA GLY A 22 9.87 -9.88 13.03
C GLY A 22 8.85 -8.85 12.54
N TYR A 23 8.99 -8.36 11.30
CA TYR A 23 7.91 -7.65 10.60
C TYR A 23 7.05 -8.63 9.80
N ASP A 24 5.77 -8.34 9.70
CA ASP A 24 4.77 -9.22 9.08
C ASP A 24 4.44 -8.78 7.65
N VAL A 25 4.56 -7.49 7.38
CA VAL A 25 4.33 -6.88 6.07
C VAL A 25 5.48 -5.94 5.74
N VAL A 26 6.05 -6.07 4.55
CA VAL A 26 7.08 -5.16 4.03
C VAL A 26 6.57 -4.56 2.73
N ILE A 27 6.50 -3.23 2.67
CA ILE A 27 6.11 -2.51 1.46
C ILE A 27 7.30 -1.74 0.89
N GLY A 28 7.43 -1.78 -0.42
CA GLY A 28 8.31 -0.88 -1.14
C GLY A 28 7.75 0.52 -1.10
N SER A 29 8.61 1.52 -0.93
CA SER A 29 8.19 2.92 -0.89
C SER A 29 9.08 3.77 -1.79
N ARG A 30 8.44 4.61 -2.60
CA ARG A 30 9.04 5.58 -3.53
C ARG A 30 9.23 6.95 -2.88
N ASP A 31 8.59 7.20 -1.74
CA ASP A 31 8.53 8.49 -1.05
C ASP A 31 9.31 8.51 0.27
N ILE A 32 10.31 7.64 0.42
CA ILE A 32 11.22 7.62 1.57
C ILE A 32 12.67 7.90 1.17
N ALA A 33 13.44 8.43 2.12
CA ALA A 33 14.83 8.78 1.91
C ALA A 33 15.62 7.56 1.38
N GLY A 34 16.18 7.71 0.18
CA GLY A 34 16.87 6.62 -0.55
C GLY A 34 16.17 6.17 -1.83
N ALA A 35 14.89 6.53 -2.02
CA ALA A 35 14.21 6.34 -3.29
C ALA A 35 14.70 7.36 -4.34
N ASN A 36 15.04 6.88 -5.54
CA ASN A 36 15.58 7.70 -6.63
C ASN A 36 14.49 7.98 -7.67
N ILE A 37 13.82 9.11 -7.56
CA ILE A 37 12.87 9.58 -8.58
C ILE A 37 13.68 10.30 -9.69
N ARG A 38 13.92 9.60 -10.81
CA ARG A 38 14.76 10.13 -11.91
C ARG A 38 14.08 11.21 -12.77
N VAL A 39 12.77 11.44 -12.62
CA VAL A 39 12.01 12.43 -13.40
C VAL A 39 11.00 13.13 -12.50
N HIS A 40 11.25 14.42 -12.18
CA HIS A 40 10.31 15.24 -11.41
C HIS A 40 9.10 15.58 -12.28
N GLN A 41 7.89 15.48 -11.71
CA GLN A 41 6.67 15.85 -12.41
C GLN A 41 6.44 17.37 -12.31
N SER A 42 5.36 17.89 -12.91
CA SER A 42 5.00 19.28 -12.66
C SER A 42 4.64 19.47 -11.18
N LYS A 43 5.03 20.60 -10.58
CA LYS A 43 4.76 20.92 -9.16
C LYS A 43 3.30 20.74 -8.75
N ILE A 44 2.36 20.89 -9.69
CA ILE A 44 0.92 20.70 -9.46
C ILE A 44 0.59 19.22 -9.25
N LYS A 45 1.18 18.32 -10.05
CA LYS A 45 0.97 16.88 -9.90
C LYS A 45 1.58 16.37 -8.60
N GLU A 46 2.75 16.87 -8.23
CA GLU A 46 3.39 16.55 -6.94
C GLU A 46 2.50 16.99 -5.76
N LEU A 47 2.02 18.24 -5.76
CA LEU A 47 1.11 18.73 -4.73
C LEU A 47 -0.20 17.91 -4.63
N LEU A 48 -0.79 17.53 -5.77
CA LEU A 48 -2.00 16.70 -5.78
C LEU A 48 -1.74 15.28 -5.26
N GLY A 49 -0.56 14.71 -5.56
CA GLY A 49 -0.12 13.43 -5.02
C GLY A 49 0.06 13.49 -3.50
N ASP A 50 0.74 14.52 -2.99
CA ASP A 50 0.94 14.74 -1.56
C ASP A 50 -0.39 14.86 -0.80
N LEU A 51 -1.33 15.64 -1.35
CA LEU A 51 -2.66 15.81 -0.76
C LEU A 51 -3.47 14.50 -0.76
N GLY A 52 -3.38 13.71 -1.83
CA GLY A 52 -4.04 12.39 -1.87
C GLY A 52 -3.41 11.41 -0.90
N ASN A 53 -2.09 11.41 -0.75
CA ASN A 53 -1.40 10.59 0.24
C ASN A 53 -1.84 10.95 1.67
N LEU A 54 -1.91 12.25 1.99
CA LEU A 54 -2.42 12.72 3.28
C LEU A 54 -3.87 12.27 3.52
N TRP A 55 -4.72 12.29 2.49
CA TRP A 55 -6.08 11.78 2.57
C TRP A 55 -6.10 10.28 2.91
N ILE A 56 -5.30 9.47 2.21
CA ILE A 56 -5.19 8.03 2.46
C ILE A 56 -4.70 7.75 3.89
N GLN A 57 -3.66 8.45 4.32
CA GLN A 57 -3.11 8.30 5.67
C GLN A 57 -4.13 8.66 6.75
N PHE A 58 -4.87 9.75 6.56
CA PHE A 58 -5.87 10.19 7.53
C PHE A 58 -7.01 9.17 7.70
N TRP A 59 -7.48 8.58 6.60
CA TRP A 59 -8.64 7.70 6.61
C TRP A 59 -8.32 6.22 6.83
N ALA A 60 -7.19 5.72 6.34
CA ALA A 60 -6.93 4.27 6.34
C ALA A 60 -5.65 3.89 7.11
N VAL A 61 -4.51 4.52 6.81
CA VAL A 61 -3.19 3.97 7.16
C VAL A 61 -2.18 5.02 7.61
N GLY A 62 -2.53 5.77 8.66
CA GLY A 62 -1.73 6.91 9.14
C GLY A 62 -0.24 6.59 9.36
N GLY A 63 0.66 7.37 8.77
CA GLY A 63 2.10 7.18 8.91
C GLY A 63 2.72 6.15 7.96
N ILE A 64 1.96 5.59 7.02
CA ILE A 64 2.51 4.93 5.82
C ILE A 64 2.60 5.96 4.70
N LYS A 65 3.80 6.20 4.17
CA LYS A 65 4.04 7.25 3.18
C LYS A 65 3.75 6.82 1.75
N ASP A 66 4.02 5.57 1.38
CA ASP A 66 3.70 5.05 0.05
C ASP A 66 2.80 3.82 0.14
N THR A 67 1.50 4.09 0.16
CA THR A 67 0.47 3.08 0.38
C THR A 67 0.14 2.30 -0.90
N GLN A 68 0.45 2.88 -2.07
CA GLN A 68 0.05 2.39 -3.39
C GLN A 68 1.21 1.80 -4.20
N ALA A 69 2.38 1.63 -3.61
CA ALA A 69 3.45 0.90 -4.28
C ALA A 69 3.06 -0.58 -4.48
N GLY A 70 3.11 -1.07 -5.72
CA GLY A 70 2.69 -2.45 -6.08
C GLY A 70 3.60 -3.57 -5.57
N PHE A 71 4.70 -3.22 -4.88
CA PHE A 71 5.62 -4.19 -4.30
C PHE A 71 5.40 -4.31 -2.80
N LYS A 72 4.69 -5.36 -2.40
CA LYS A 72 4.41 -5.71 -1.01
C LYS A 72 4.68 -7.18 -0.77
N VAL A 73 5.25 -7.51 0.38
CA VAL A 73 5.50 -8.88 0.82
C VAL A 73 4.81 -9.08 2.16
N PHE A 74 4.07 -10.18 2.27
CA PHE A 74 3.35 -10.57 3.48
C PHE A 74 3.91 -11.91 3.95
N THR A 75 4.04 -12.09 5.26
CA THR A 75 4.21 -13.43 5.83
C THR A 75 2.98 -14.27 5.53
N LYS A 76 3.10 -15.60 5.61
CA LYS A 76 1.95 -16.49 5.44
C LYS A 76 0.81 -16.11 6.39
N GLN A 77 1.13 -15.88 7.66
CA GLN A 77 0.16 -15.52 8.68
C GLN A 77 -0.53 -14.19 8.36
N ALA A 78 0.23 -13.14 8.04
CA ALA A 78 -0.35 -11.86 7.63
C ALA A 78 -1.24 -12.01 6.38
N SER A 79 -0.85 -12.86 5.43
CA SER A 79 -1.68 -13.10 4.24
C SER A 79 -3.01 -13.76 4.59
N ASP A 80 -2.99 -14.77 5.46
CA ASP A 80 -4.21 -15.49 5.86
C ASP A 80 -5.15 -14.60 6.69
N ASP A 81 -4.58 -13.67 7.47
CA ASP A 81 -5.35 -12.72 8.27
C ASP A 81 -5.88 -11.54 7.45
N VAL A 82 -5.23 -11.16 6.35
CA VAL A 82 -5.57 -9.95 5.58
C VAL A 82 -6.48 -10.23 4.40
N PHE A 83 -6.06 -11.10 3.49
CA PHE A 83 -6.70 -11.24 2.18
C PHE A 83 -8.15 -11.75 2.22
N PRO A 84 -8.55 -12.65 3.14
CA PRO A 84 -9.94 -13.10 3.23
C PRO A 84 -10.94 -12.00 3.61
N TYR A 85 -10.48 -10.89 4.17
CA TYR A 85 -11.33 -9.79 4.64
C TYR A 85 -11.41 -8.63 3.64
N LEU A 86 -10.67 -8.68 2.53
CA LEU A 86 -10.70 -7.62 1.53
C LEU A 86 -12.05 -7.59 0.81
N THR A 87 -12.57 -6.38 0.63
CA THR A 87 -13.84 -6.11 -0.04
C THR A 87 -13.66 -5.33 -1.33
N ILE A 88 -12.49 -4.72 -1.54
CA ILE A 88 -12.18 -3.89 -2.69
C ILE A 88 -11.39 -4.73 -3.71
N ASP A 89 -11.95 -4.87 -4.93
CA ASP A 89 -11.36 -5.61 -6.05
C ASP A 89 -10.68 -4.71 -7.09
N ARG A 90 -10.52 -3.42 -6.77
CA ARG A 90 -10.01 -2.35 -7.65
C ARG A 90 -8.77 -1.69 -7.07
N TRP A 91 -8.53 -0.42 -7.42
CA TRP A 91 -7.30 0.32 -7.14
C TRP A 91 -7.04 0.55 -5.64
N GLY A 92 -8.08 0.57 -4.81
CA GLY A 92 -7.98 0.73 -3.36
C GLY A 92 -7.57 -0.52 -2.58
N PHE A 93 -7.45 -1.69 -3.22
CA PHE A 93 -7.16 -2.96 -2.53
C PHE A 93 -5.86 -2.90 -1.72
N ASP A 94 -4.85 -2.20 -2.24
CA ASP A 94 -3.55 -2.03 -1.58
C ASP A 94 -3.68 -1.28 -0.25
N VAL A 95 -4.52 -0.25 -0.22
CA VAL A 95 -4.79 0.55 0.98
C VAL A 95 -5.59 -0.28 1.97
N GLU A 96 -6.60 -1.01 1.49
CA GLU A 96 -7.41 -1.90 2.31
C GLU A 96 -6.56 -2.98 2.98
N ALA A 97 -5.69 -3.64 2.23
CA ALA A 97 -4.79 -4.67 2.75
C ALA A 97 -3.89 -4.15 3.88
N LEU A 98 -3.32 -2.95 3.73
CA LEU A 98 -2.52 -2.34 4.79
C LEU A 98 -3.34 -1.90 5.99
N ALA A 99 -4.58 -1.47 5.79
CA ALA A 99 -5.49 -1.10 6.87
C ALA A 99 -5.92 -2.33 7.69
N VAL A 100 -6.30 -3.42 7.02
CA VAL A 100 -6.66 -4.69 7.66
C VAL A 100 -5.46 -5.29 8.40
N ALA A 101 -4.28 -5.30 7.77
CA ALA A 101 -3.05 -5.79 8.42
C ALA A 101 -2.80 -5.08 9.76
N ARG A 102 -2.90 -3.74 9.78
CA ARG A 102 -2.76 -2.97 11.02
C ARG A 102 -3.87 -3.25 12.03
N LEU A 103 -5.10 -3.40 11.56
CA LEU A 103 -6.24 -3.69 12.43
C LEU A 103 -6.05 -5.02 13.17
N HIS A 104 -5.45 -6.01 12.51
CA HIS A 104 -5.11 -7.32 13.07
C HIS A 104 -3.77 -7.33 13.83
N GLY A 105 -3.11 -6.18 13.98
CA GLY A 105 -1.90 -6.03 14.79
C GLY A 105 -0.59 -6.41 14.10
N HIS A 106 -0.61 -6.63 12.79
CA HIS A 106 0.59 -6.94 12.01
C HIS A 106 1.55 -5.74 11.93
N LYS A 107 2.85 -6.00 12.07
CA LYS A 107 3.90 -4.99 11.96
C LYS A 107 4.24 -4.73 10.50
N ILE A 108 4.13 -3.47 10.09
CA ILE A 108 4.41 -3.03 8.72
C ILE A 108 5.70 -2.23 8.66
N SER A 109 6.57 -2.54 7.70
CA SER A 109 7.80 -1.81 7.40
C SER A 109 7.76 -1.20 6.00
N GLU A 110 8.17 0.06 5.86
CA GLU A 110 8.41 0.70 4.57
C GLU A 110 9.90 0.60 4.21
N GLN A 111 10.21 0.05 3.04
CA GLN A 111 11.58 -0.13 2.55
C GLN A 111 11.79 0.57 1.21
N PRO A 112 12.94 1.24 1.02
CA PRO A 112 13.15 2.04 -0.18
C PRO A 112 13.32 1.13 -1.39
N ILE A 113 12.58 1.42 -2.48
CA ILE A 113 12.72 0.69 -3.74
C ILE A 113 13.27 1.57 -4.85
N LYS A 114 13.97 0.94 -5.81
CA LYS A 114 14.40 1.60 -7.04
C LYS A 114 13.27 1.46 -8.04
N TRP A 115 12.54 2.55 -8.26
CA TRP A 115 11.44 2.60 -9.20
C TRP A 115 11.82 3.44 -10.41
N VAL A 116 11.62 2.92 -11.62
CA VAL A 116 11.83 3.66 -12.88
C VAL A 116 10.46 4.06 -13.41
N ASN A 117 10.27 5.37 -13.61
CA ASN A 117 9.00 5.90 -14.10
C ASN A 117 8.73 5.42 -15.53
N ASP A 118 7.69 4.61 -15.72
CA ASP A 118 7.17 4.32 -17.04
C ASP A 118 6.29 5.52 -17.49
N PRO A 119 6.71 6.28 -18.52
CA PRO A 119 5.93 7.40 -19.03
C PRO A 119 4.55 6.97 -19.58
N ASN A 120 4.28 5.68 -19.77
CA ASN A 120 3.00 5.13 -20.18
C ASN A 120 2.11 4.70 -19.01
N SER A 121 2.07 5.48 -17.92
CA SER A 121 1.15 5.23 -16.81
C SER A 121 -0.30 5.14 -17.30
N LYS A 122 -0.92 3.99 -17.07
CA LYS A 122 -2.33 3.71 -17.43
C LYS A 122 -3.33 4.26 -16.42
N VAL A 123 -2.87 4.94 -15.37
CA VAL A 123 -3.74 5.44 -14.30
C VAL A 123 -4.44 6.71 -14.78
N SER A 124 -5.75 6.62 -15.00
CA SER A 124 -6.58 7.76 -15.39
C SER A 124 -6.91 8.64 -14.16
N PRO A 125 -7.22 9.94 -14.36
CA PRO A 125 -7.72 10.79 -13.28
C PRO A 125 -9.00 10.25 -12.61
N SER A 126 -9.83 9.52 -13.35
CA SER A 126 -11.02 8.86 -12.80
C SER A 126 -10.67 7.73 -11.84
N ALA A 127 -9.62 6.96 -12.11
CA ALA A 127 -9.13 5.92 -11.20
C ALA A 127 -8.63 6.55 -9.89
N TYR A 128 -8.00 7.72 -9.96
CA TYR A 128 -7.57 8.46 -8.78
C TYR A 128 -8.74 8.87 -7.87
N LEU A 129 -9.80 9.45 -8.45
CA LEU A 129 -11.00 9.81 -7.68
C LEU A 129 -11.67 8.57 -7.08
N GLN A 130 -11.69 7.47 -7.81
CA GLN A 130 -12.22 6.20 -7.34
C GLN A 130 -11.47 5.70 -6.09
N VAL A 131 -10.14 5.76 -6.08
CA VAL A 131 -9.35 5.42 -4.87
C VAL A 131 -9.73 6.29 -3.68
N LEU A 132 -9.89 7.61 -3.88
CA LEU A 132 -10.24 8.51 -2.77
C LEU A 132 -11.59 8.15 -2.11
N LEU A 133 -12.55 7.64 -2.89
CA LEU A 133 -13.83 7.16 -2.39
C LEU A 133 -13.70 5.78 -1.71
N GLU A 134 -12.96 4.87 -2.34
CA GLU A 134 -12.65 3.52 -1.81
C GLU A 134 -11.94 3.62 -0.44
N VAL A 135 -11.05 4.59 -0.25
CA VAL A 135 -10.40 4.87 1.05
C VAL A 135 -11.40 5.23 2.15
N VAL A 136 -12.45 5.98 1.80
CA VAL A 136 -13.52 6.31 2.77
C VAL A 136 -14.33 5.05 3.08
N GLU A 137 -14.59 4.20 2.09
CA GLU A 137 -15.23 2.90 2.29
C GLU A 137 -14.42 2.01 3.25
N VAL A 138 -13.09 1.92 3.09
CA VAL A 138 -12.21 1.21 4.04
C VAL A 138 -12.42 1.72 5.46
N ARG A 139 -12.45 3.05 5.67
CA ARG A 139 -12.74 3.60 7.01
C ARG A 139 -14.10 3.16 7.53
N LEU A 140 -15.14 3.24 6.70
CA LEU A 140 -16.48 2.85 7.10
C LEU A 140 -16.55 1.36 7.44
N ASN A 141 -15.85 0.50 6.70
CA ASN A 141 -15.80 -0.94 6.93
C ASN A 141 -15.06 -1.28 8.23
N ILE A 142 -13.98 -0.54 8.57
CA ILE A 142 -13.33 -0.61 9.89
C ILE A 142 -14.34 -0.26 10.99
N ILE A 143 -15.07 0.85 10.86
CA ILE A 143 -16.05 1.31 11.87
C ILE A 143 -17.20 0.30 12.03
N LYS A 144 -17.70 -0.25 10.92
CA LYS A 144 -18.75 -1.28 10.90
C LYS A 144 -18.28 -2.62 11.44
N GLY A 145 -16.97 -2.83 11.59
CA GLY A 145 -16.39 -4.07 12.08
C GLY A 145 -16.41 -5.21 11.06
N ILE A 146 -16.47 -4.90 9.75
CA ILE A 146 -16.48 -5.89 8.67
C ILE A 146 -15.19 -6.72 8.66
N TYR A 147 -14.07 -6.10 9.04
CA TYR A 147 -12.76 -6.74 9.08
C TYR A 147 -12.44 -7.43 10.42
N ARG A 148 -13.41 -7.60 11.33
CA ARG A 148 -13.15 -8.28 12.60
C ARG A 148 -13.00 -9.78 12.35
N HIS A 149 -12.09 -10.43 13.07
CA HIS A 149 -12.05 -11.90 13.09
C HIS A 149 -13.44 -12.43 13.45
N HIS A 150 -13.96 -13.33 12.62
CA HIS A 150 -15.06 -14.15 13.05
C HIS A 150 -14.49 -15.11 14.10
N GLU A 151 -14.85 -14.91 15.37
CA GLU A 151 -14.60 -15.91 16.40
C GLU A 151 -15.25 -17.22 15.92
N GLU A 152 -14.43 -18.24 15.67
CA GLU A 152 -14.94 -19.61 15.52
C GLU A 152 -15.62 -19.97 16.85
N VAL A 153 -16.95 -20.14 16.79
CA VAL A 153 -17.79 -20.63 17.89
C VAL A 153 -17.57 -22.12 18.08
#